data_AF-A0A352RMD5-F1
#
_entry.id   AF-A0A352RMD5-F1
#
_cell.length_a   1.000
_cell.length_b   1.000
_cell.length_c   1.000
_cell.angle_alpha   90.00
_cell.angle_beta   90.00
_cell.angle_gamma   90.00
#
_symmetry.space_group_name_H-M   'P 1'
#
loop_
_entity.id
_entity.type
_entity.pdbx_description
1 polymer ?
#
loop_
_entity_poly.entity_id
_entity_poly.type
_entity_poly.pdbx_seq_one_letter_code
_entity_poly.pdbx_strand_id
1 'polypeptide(L)'
;MMALAQAYSNSYSDSLSYTSDEVQAAYDADPKSFQSADIEYILFSSGAGSDATDEEKAQLLDEAKQKAETALSRYAQGEAFDAIGEDMEGTYAHVAYAANGSSDMLTWAFDDARQEGDTTVAAYGEKGYYAVLFHSRSRNDYHTVSVRHILVDSEEKANELLQQYNDGEQTEDAFAALAVANSTDSNASSGGLYTDIYRGQTVSEFEDWCFDPSRQAGDTGIVQTSYGYHVMYFVSTNENPYWYVQAETSLKSSAYNEWYAAITDGVEAEQLSGMKYVG
;
A
#
# COMPACT_ATOMS: atom_id res chain seq x y z
N MET A 1 4.82 13.65 31.80
CA MET A 1 3.58 14.23 31.26
C MET A 1 3.22 13.63 29.89
N MET A 2 4.18 13.53 28.96
CA MET A 2 3.97 12.87 27.64
C MET A 2 3.44 11.44 27.71
N ALA A 3 3.97 10.58 28.60
CA ALA A 3 3.52 9.18 28.71
C ALA A 3 2.05 9.02 29.16
N LEU A 4 1.53 9.94 30.00
CA LEU A 4 0.14 9.89 30.47
C LEU A 4 -0.82 10.41 29.39
N ALA A 5 -0.43 11.47 28.66
CA ALA A 5 -1.20 11.98 27.54
C ALA A 5 -1.28 10.94 26.40
N GLN A 6 -0.17 10.25 26.10
CA GLN A 6 -0.15 9.17 25.13
C GLN A 6 -1.04 7.99 25.56
N ALA A 7 -0.95 7.55 26.82
CA ALA A 7 -1.79 6.47 27.32
C ALA A 7 -3.28 6.81 27.25
N TYR A 8 -3.65 8.06 27.53
CA TYR A 8 -5.04 8.52 27.42
C TYR A 8 -5.52 8.58 25.96
N SER A 9 -4.69 9.10 25.04
CA SER A 9 -4.97 9.11 23.60
C SER A 9 -5.16 7.70 23.02
N ASN A 10 -4.29 6.76 23.39
CA ASN A 10 -4.43 5.36 23.00
C ASN A 10 -5.73 4.75 23.55
N SER A 11 -6.00 4.95 24.85
CA SER A 11 -7.22 4.43 25.48
C SER A 11 -8.50 4.98 24.86
N TYR A 12 -8.51 6.24 24.41
CA TYR A 12 -9.65 6.80 23.69
C TYR A 12 -9.82 6.09 22.34
N SER A 13 -8.74 5.98 21.57
CA SER A 13 -8.76 5.31 20.26
C SER A 13 -9.22 3.85 20.35
N ASP A 14 -8.73 3.12 21.35
CA ASP A 14 -9.10 1.71 21.61
C ASP A 14 -10.55 1.55 22.05
N SER A 15 -11.18 2.61 22.58
CA SER A 15 -12.59 2.59 23.01
C SER A 15 -13.57 2.79 21.86
N LEU A 16 -13.09 3.26 20.70
CA LEU A 16 -13.93 3.51 19.53
C LEU A 16 -14.35 2.19 18.90
N SER A 17 -15.65 1.99 18.78
CA SER A 17 -16.26 0.83 18.11
C SER A 17 -17.44 1.30 17.28
N TYR A 18 -17.68 0.61 16.18
CA TYR A 18 -18.74 0.94 15.23
C TYR A 18 -19.53 -0.30 14.89
N THR A 19 -20.84 -0.14 14.75
CA THR A 19 -21.73 -1.18 14.27
C THR A 19 -21.53 -1.40 12.77
N SER A 20 -21.90 -2.58 12.26
CA SER A 20 -21.80 -2.87 10.83
C SER A 20 -22.62 -1.91 9.97
N ASP A 21 -23.74 -1.39 10.49
CA ASP A 21 -24.57 -0.39 9.80
C ASP A 21 -23.84 0.96 9.68
N GLU A 22 -23.10 1.38 10.72
CA GLU A 22 -22.30 2.61 10.68
C GLU A 22 -21.13 2.48 9.70
N VAL A 23 -20.45 1.34 9.69
CA VAL A 23 -19.35 1.06 8.75
C VAL A 23 -19.88 0.99 7.31
N GLN A 24 -21.03 0.35 7.08
CA GLN A 24 -21.67 0.33 5.77
C GLN A 24 -22.11 1.73 5.32
N ALA A 25 -22.67 2.54 6.22
CA ALA A 25 -23.04 3.92 5.90
C ALA A 25 -21.80 4.78 5.53
N ALA A 26 -20.66 4.57 6.19
CA ALA A 26 -19.41 5.21 5.84
C ALA A 26 -18.95 4.81 4.43
N TYR A 27 -19.03 3.52 4.09
CA TYR A 27 -18.76 3.03 2.74
C TYR A 27 -19.70 3.67 1.70
N ASP A 28 -21.00 3.67 1.95
CA ASP A 28 -22.00 4.17 0.99
C ASP A 28 -21.87 5.68 0.75
N ALA A 29 -21.36 6.43 1.73
CA ALA A 29 -21.13 7.88 1.62
C ALA A 29 -19.98 8.22 0.66
N ASP A 30 -18.93 7.40 0.61
CA ASP A 30 -17.81 7.56 -0.30
C ASP A 30 -17.15 6.22 -0.67
N PRO A 31 -17.76 5.42 -1.56
CA PRO A 31 -17.27 4.08 -1.89
C PRO A 31 -15.86 4.09 -2.46
N LYS A 32 -15.49 5.15 -3.20
CA LYS A 32 -14.23 5.25 -3.94
C LYS A 32 -13.03 5.36 -3.00
N SER A 33 -13.23 5.83 -1.76
CA SER A 33 -12.19 5.85 -0.73
C SER A 33 -11.80 4.47 -0.20
N PHE A 34 -12.61 3.44 -0.46
CA PHE A 34 -12.41 2.07 0.02
C PHE A 34 -12.27 1.04 -1.12
N GLN A 35 -12.35 1.50 -2.37
CA GLN A 35 -12.20 0.69 -3.56
C GLN A 35 -10.77 0.77 -4.09
N SER A 36 -10.39 -0.23 -4.89
CA SER A 36 -9.19 -0.17 -5.73
C SER A 36 -9.55 -0.34 -7.20
N ALA A 37 -8.71 0.17 -8.08
CA ALA A 37 -8.77 -0.11 -9.51
C ALA A 37 -7.62 -1.04 -9.93
N ASP A 38 -7.91 -1.95 -10.85
CA ASP A 38 -6.92 -2.71 -11.60
C ASP A 38 -6.70 -2.00 -12.94
N ILE A 39 -5.47 -1.50 -13.13
CA ILE A 39 -5.10 -0.71 -14.30
C ILE A 39 -3.71 -1.10 -14.82
N GLU A 40 -3.55 -1.02 -16.14
CA GLU A 40 -2.25 -0.97 -16.79
C GLU A 40 -2.01 0.42 -17.34
N TYR A 41 -0.76 0.88 -17.35
CA TYR A 41 -0.42 2.11 -18.03
C TYR A 41 0.98 2.08 -18.63
N ILE A 42 1.17 2.93 -19.64
CA ILE A 42 2.48 3.31 -20.18
C ILE A 42 2.63 4.81 -19.98
N LEU A 43 3.65 5.22 -19.21
CA LEU A 43 4.00 6.62 -19.04
C LEU A 43 5.02 7.06 -20.09
N PHE A 44 4.65 8.07 -20.86
CA PHE A 44 5.56 8.82 -21.72
C PHE A 44 5.88 10.16 -21.07
N SER A 45 7.09 10.28 -20.52
CA SER A 45 7.57 11.55 -19.97
C SER A 45 7.98 12.50 -21.10
N SER A 46 7.74 13.80 -20.95
CA SER A 46 8.17 14.82 -21.91
C SER A 46 9.69 14.92 -21.99
N GLY A 47 10.42 14.54 -20.93
CA GLY A 47 11.88 14.63 -20.87
C GLY A 47 12.40 16.06 -20.87
N ALA A 48 11.54 17.06 -20.70
CA ALA A 48 11.93 18.46 -20.70
C ALA A 48 12.86 18.77 -19.52
N GLY A 49 14.01 19.37 -19.84
CA GLY A 49 14.95 19.87 -18.83
C GLY A 49 14.33 21.02 -18.01
N SER A 50 14.86 21.23 -16.80
CA SER A 50 14.42 22.34 -15.92
C SER A 50 14.59 23.73 -16.55
N ASP A 51 15.53 23.83 -17.48
CA ASP A 51 16.03 25.01 -18.18
C ASP A 51 15.44 25.15 -19.60
N ALA A 52 14.58 24.22 -20.03
CA ALA A 52 13.85 24.31 -21.29
C ALA A 52 12.88 25.50 -21.29
N THR A 53 12.70 26.11 -22.47
CA THR A 53 11.71 27.19 -22.65
C THR A 53 10.29 26.65 -22.58
N ASP A 54 9.31 27.53 -22.44
CA ASP A 54 7.91 27.14 -22.41
C ASP A 54 7.46 26.54 -23.76
N GLU A 55 7.98 27.05 -24.88
CA GLU A 55 7.73 26.46 -26.21
C GLU A 55 8.33 25.06 -26.35
N GLU A 56 9.56 24.83 -25.87
CA GLU A 56 10.20 23.51 -25.91
C GLU A 56 9.44 22.51 -25.04
N LYS A 57 9.01 22.92 -23.84
CA LYS A 57 8.17 22.09 -22.95
C LYS A 57 6.84 21.73 -23.61
N ALA A 58 6.18 22.69 -24.24
CA ALA A 58 4.92 22.45 -24.94
C ALA A 58 5.09 21.45 -26.09
N GLN A 59 6.12 21.61 -26.91
CA GLN A 59 6.40 20.67 -27.99
C GLN A 59 6.67 19.25 -27.47
N LEU A 60 7.53 19.11 -26.45
CA LEU A 60 7.84 17.80 -25.86
C LEU A 60 6.63 17.15 -25.19
N LEU A 61 5.74 17.95 -24.60
CA LEU A 61 4.46 17.45 -24.08
C LEU A 61 3.53 16.96 -25.19
N ASP A 62 3.44 17.68 -26.31
CA ASP A 62 2.66 17.25 -27.46
C ASP A 62 3.21 15.95 -28.07
N GLU A 63 4.53 15.79 -28.12
CA GLU A 63 5.18 14.55 -28.54
C GLU A 63 4.86 13.38 -27.59
N ALA A 64 4.96 13.60 -26.27
CA ALA A 64 4.58 12.59 -25.27
C ALA A 64 3.10 12.19 -25.38
N LYS A 65 2.21 13.15 -25.65
CA LYS A 65 0.79 12.89 -25.88
C LYS A 65 0.55 12.03 -27.11
N GLN A 66 1.19 12.36 -28.24
CA GLN A 66 1.09 11.58 -29.48
C GLN A 66 1.60 10.15 -29.31
N LYS A 67 2.66 9.95 -28.50
CA LYS A 67 3.12 8.60 -28.13
C LYS A 67 2.06 7.83 -27.35
N ALA A 68 1.42 8.45 -26.37
CA ALA A 68 0.33 7.82 -25.61
C ALA A 68 -0.87 7.44 -26.52
N GLU A 69 -1.28 8.33 -27.41
CA GLU A 69 -2.35 8.06 -28.39
C GLU A 69 -1.99 6.92 -29.36
N THR A 70 -0.72 6.87 -29.78
CA THR A 70 -0.20 5.81 -30.63
C THR A 70 -0.17 4.46 -29.90
N ALA A 71 0.23 4.45 -28.63
CA ALA A 71 0.23 3.24 -27.80
C ALA A 71 -1.18 2.65 -27.68
N LEU A 72 -2.20 3.47 -27.44
CA LEU A 72 -3.59 3.01 -27.42
C LEU A 72 -4.06 2.49 -28.78
N SER A 73 -3.62 3.11 -29.87
CA SER A 73 -3.93 2.66 -31.22
C SER A 73 -3.32 1.28 -31.53
N ARG A 74 -2.13 0.99 -30.98
CA ARG A 74 -1.46 -0.33 -31.08
C ARG A 74 -2.16 -1.38 -30.23
N TYR A 75 -2.56 -1.02 -29.01
CA TYR A 75 -3.37 -1.90 -28.18
C TYR A 75 -4.68 -2.30 -28.87
N ALA A 76 -5.37 -1.35 -29.51
CA ALA A 76 -6.57 -1.63 -30.29
C ALA A 76 -6.33 -2.58 -31.50
N GLN A 77 -5.08 -2.76 -31.93
CA GLN A 77 -4.66 -3.70 -32.96
C GLN A 77 -4.28 -5.08 -32.39
N GLY A 78 -4.36 -5.26 -31.07
CA GLY A 78 -4.11 -6.53 -30.37
C GLY A 78 -2.71 -6.70 -29.80
N GLU A 79 -1.90 -5.64 -29.78
CA GLU A 79 -0.60 -5.66 -29.09
C GLU A 79 -0.78 -5.51 -27.57
N ALA A 80 0.07 -6.18 -26.78
CA ALA A 80 0.03 -6.10 -25.32
C ALA A 80 0.72 -4.81 -24.80
N PHE A 81 0.22 -4.25 -23.70
CA PHE A 81 0.71 -2.97 -23.15
C PHE A 81 2.18 -3.02 -22.73
N ASP A 82 2.65 -4.14 -22.18
CA ASP A 82 4.05 -4.34 -21.80
C ASP A 82 4.98 -4.25 -23.02
N ALA A 83 4.65 -4.96 -24.10
CA ALA A 83 5.40 -4.96 -25.35
C ALA A 83 5.37 -3.58 -26.04
N ILE A 84 4.21 -2.90 -26.03
CA ILE A 84 4.10 -1.53 -26.56
C ILE A 84 4.98 -0.57 -25.75
N GLY A 85 4.94 -0.67 -24.42
CA GLY A 85 5.74 0.16 -23.53
C GLY A 85 7.23 0.00 -23.79
N GLU A 86 7.72 -1.23 -23.87
CA GLU A 86 9.12 -1.54 -24.19
C GLU A 86 9.52 -0.98 -25.57
N ASP A 87 8.75 -1.25 -26.62
CA ASP A 87 9.08 -0.84 -28.00
C ASP A 87 9.02 0.68 -28.21
N MET A 88 8.14 1.39 -27.49
CA MET A 88 8.00 2.84 -27.60
C MET A 88 8.85 3.63 -26.60
N GLU A 89 9.71 2.94 -25.84
CA GLU A 89 10.53 3.50 -24.77
C GLU A 89 9.68 4.24 -23.70
N GLY A 90 8.49 3.70 -23.39
CA GLY A 90 7.61 4.16 -22.34
C GLY A 90 7.76 3.33 -21.07
N THR A 91 7.49 3.94 -19.91
CA THR A 91 7.52 3.20 -18.63
C THR A 91 6.20 2.46 -18.43
N TYR A 92 6.20 1.15 -18.62
CA TYR A 92 5.06 0.29 -18.36
C TYR A 92 4.91 -0.05 -16.86
N ALA A 93 3.67 -0.15 -16.38
CA ALA A 93 3.34 -0.78 -15.11
C ALA A 93 1.92 -1.38 -15.12
N HIS A 94 1.77 -2.48 -14.39
CA HIS A 94 0.48 -3.05 -14.00
C HIS A 94 0.25 -2.83 -12.50
N VAL A 95 -0.87 -2.21 -12.15
CA VAL A 95 -1.24 -1.90 -10.76
C VAL A 95 -2.62 -2.50 -10.46
N ALA A 96 -2.64 -3.69 -9.88
CA ALA A 96 -3.87 -4.43 -9.58
C ALA A 96 -4.72 -3.79 -8.45
N TYR A 97 -4.09 -3.03 -7.55
CA TYR A 97 -4.73 -2.44 -6.37
C TYR A 97 -4.49 -0.92 -6.28
N ALA A 98 -4.66 -0.20 -7.39
CA ALA A 98 -4.49 1.25 -7.41
C ALA A 98 -5.54 1.94 -6.52
N ALA A 99 -5.08 2.65 -5.49
CA ALA A 99 -5.96 3.46 -4.65
C ALA A 99 -6.46 4.69 -5.41
N ASN A 100 -7.65 5.18 -5.03
CA ASN A 100 -8.18 6.43 -5.59
C ASN A 100 -7.25 7.61 -5.27
N GLY A 101 -7.25 8.62 -6.15
CA GLY A 101 -6.39 9.79 -6.01
C GLY A 101 -6.75 10.91 -6.98
N SER A 102 -6.06 12.04 -6.85
CA SER A 102 -6.36 13.26 -7.60
C SER A 102 -5.66 13.37 -8.95
N SER A 103 -4.94 12.34 -9.41
CA SER A 103 -4.35 12.36 -10.75
C SER A 103 -5.43 12.20 -11.81
N ASP A 104 -5.20 12.71 -13.02
CA ASP A 104 -6.14 12.57 -14.13
C ASP A 104 -6.42 11.09 -14.44
N MET A 105 -5.39 10.24 -14.36
CA MET A 105 -5.49 8.79 -14.55
C MET A 105 -6.43 8.17 -13.51
N LEU A 106 -6.25 8.46 -12.23
CA LEU A 106 -7.06 7.87 -11.16
C LEU A 106 -8.48 8.46 -11.14
N THR A 107 -8.62 9.76 -11.37
CA THR A 107 -9.94 10.41 -11.54
C THR A 107 -10.73 9.73 -12.65
N TRP A 108 -10.08 9.43 -13.78
CA TRP A 108 -10.70 8.72 -14.89
C TRP A 108 -11.00 7.24 -14.56
N ALA A 109 -10.07 6.53 -13.92
CA ALA A 109 -10.24 5.12 -13.56
C ALA A 109 -11.33 4.89 -12.50
N PHE A 110 -11.59 5.89 -11.65
CA PHE A 110 -12.62 5.84 -10.63
C PHE A 110 -13.94 6.50 -11.06
N ASP A 111 -14.08 6.90 -12.32
CA ASP A 111 -15.37 7.31 -12.89
C ASP A 111 -16.35 6.13 -12.97
N ASP A 112 -17.63 6.36 -12.67
CA ASP A 112 -18.61 5.28 -12.55
C ASP A 112 -19.05 4.68 -13.89
N ALA A 113 -18.71 5.33 -15.01
CA ALA A 113 -18.98 4.82 -16.34
C ALA A 113 -17.94 3.81 -16.85
N ARG A 114 -16.86 3.54 -16.10
CA ARG A 114 -15.77 2.67 -16.54
C ARG A 114 -16.19 1.22 -16.75
N GLN A 115 -15.70 0.64 -17.85
CA GLN A 115 -15.87 -0.77 -18.22
C GLN A 115 -14.51 -1.40 -18.54
N GLU A 116 -14.39 -2.71 -18.33
CA GLU A 116 -13.19 -3.47 -18.71
C GLU A 116 -12.82 -3.21 -20.17
N GLY A 117 -11.54 -2.93 -20.42
CA GLY A 117 -11.04 -2.60 -21.74
C GLY A 117 -11.16 -1.12 -22.12
N ASP A 118 -11.80 -0.28 -21.30
CA ASP A 118 -11.77 1.17 -21.48
C ASP A 118 -10.32 1.66 -21.48
N THR A 119 -10.02 2.61 -22.37
CA THR A 119 -8.70 3.24 -22.46
C THR A 119 -8.79 4.75 -22.47
N THR A 120 -7.76 5.43 -21.98
CA THR A 120 -7.64 6.89 -22.10
C THR A 120 -6.20 7.35 -22.21
N VAL A 121 -6.03 8.57 -22.71
CA VAL A 121 -4.81 9.35 -22.51
C VAL A 121 -5.05 10.31 -21.34
N ALA A 122 -4.28 10.16 -20.27
CA ALA A 122 -4.39 10.99 -19.07
C ALA A 122 -3.12 11.82 -18.86
N ALA A 123 -3.24 13.07 -18.39
CA ALA A 123 -2.06 13.90 -18.17
C ALA A 123 -1.27 13.42 -16.94
N TYR A 124 0.06 13.49 -17.04
CA TYR A 124 0.97 13.38 -15.91
C TYR A 124 1.43 14.79 -15.50
N GLY A 125 0.46 15.62 -15.11
CA GLY A 125 0.67 17.06 -14.93
C GLY A 125 1.32 17.68 -16.17
N GLU A 126 2.33 18.52 -15.97
CA GLU A 126 3.12 19.13 -17.06
C GLU A 126 4.35 18.30 -17.45
N LYS A 127 4.41 17.03 -17.03
CA LYS A 127 5.60 16.17 -17.19
C LYS A 127 5.45 15.09 -18.25
N GLY A 128 4.25 14.86 -18.79
CA GLY A 128 4.02 13.83 -19.78
C GLY A 128 2.57 13.36 -19.83
N TYR A 129 2.36 12.19 -20.42
CA TYR A 129 1.05 11.57 -20.56
C TYR A 129 1.11 10.06 -20.32
N TYR A 130 0.03 9.54 -19.75
CA TYR A 130 -0.23 8.11 -19.62
C TYR A 130 -1.10 7.65 -20.79
N ALA A 131 -0.76 6.52 -21.39
CA ALA A 131 -1.75 5.64 -22.02
C ALA A 131 -2.24 4.67 -20.95
N VAL A 132 -3.54 4.63 -20.68
CA VAL A 132 -4.12 3.87 -19.56
C VAL A 132 -5.11 2.85 -20.10
N LEU A 133 -5.07 1.63 -19.59
CA LEU A 133 -6.04 0.56 -19.76
C LEU A 133 -6.68 0.24 -18.41
N PHE A 134 -8.00 0.22 -18.39
CA PHE A 134 -8.79 -0.15 -17.22
C PHE A 134 -9.23 -1.60 -17.30
N HIS A 135 -8.98 -2.38 -16.24
CA HIS A 135 -9.47 -3.75 -16.12
C HIS A 135 -10.72 -3.81 -15.26
N SER A 136 -10.64 -3.35 -14.02
CA SER A 136 -11.78 -3.45 -13.10
C SER A 136 -11.68 -2.47 -11.92
N ARG A 137 -12.80 -2.33 -11.20
CA ARG A 137 -12.82 -1.77 -9.84
C ARG A 137 -13.25 -2.87 -8.88
N SER A 138 -12.56 -2.95 -7.76
CA SER A 138 -12.85 -3.87 -6.68
C SER A 138 -13.32 -3.10 -5.46
N ARG A 139 -14.33 -3.64 -4.78
CA ARG A 139 -14.69 -3.18 -3.43
C ARG A 139 -13.60 -3.53 -2.41
N ASN A 140 -12.69 -4.44 -2.70
CA ASN A 140 -11.74 -5.04 -1.75
C ASN A 140 -12.41 -5.96 -0.72
N ASP A 141 -13.22 -6.91 -1.21
CA ASP A 141 -13.87 -7.93 -0.37
C ASP A 141 -12.92 -9.03 0.13
N TYR A 142 -11.61 -8.98 -0.21
CA TYR A 142 -10.62 -9.88 0.37
C TYR A 142 -10.30 -9.47 1.82
N HIS A 143 -9.80 -10.42 2.61
CA HIS A 143 -9.45 -10.17 4.01
C HIS A 143 -7.96 -9.89 4.15
N THR A 144 -7.57 -8.95 5.00
CA THR A 144 -6.16 -8.71 5.33
C THR A 144 -5.61 -9.86 6.17
N VAL A 145 -4.28 -10.00 6.17
CA VAL A 145 -3.60 -11.07 6.93
C VAL A 145 -2.53 -10.49 7.85
N SER A 146 -2.29 -11.18 8.95
CA SER A 146 -1.19 -10.87 9.86
C SER A 146 -0.17 -11.99 9.81
N VAL A 147 1.10 -11.63 9.75
CA VAL A 147 2.22 -12.59 9.69
C VAL A 147 3.37 -12.10 10.57
N ARG A 148 4.24 -13.03 10.96
CA ARG A 148 5.58 -12.70 11.44
C ARG A 148 6.59 -13.16 10.42
N HIS A 149 7.71 -12.44 10.31
CA HIS A 149 8.82 -12.89 9.50
C HIS A 149 10.19 -12.65 10.16
N ILE A 150 11.18 -13.39 9.71
CA ILE A 150 12.60 -13.20 10.06
C ILE A 150 13.35 -13.03 8.75
N LEU A 151 13.87 -11.83 8.50
CA LEU A 151 14.69 -11.55 7.32
C LEU A 151 16.16 -11.86 7.62
N VAL A 152 16.79 -12.66 6.77
CA VAL A 152 18.22 -12.99 6.80
C VAL A 152 18.83 -12.98 5.40
N ASP A 153 20.15 -12.89 5.32
CA ASP A 153 20.89 -12.73 4.06
C ASP A 153 21.15 -14.05 3.30
N SER A 154 20.90 -15.19 3.94
CA SER A 154 21.27 -16.51 3.42
C SER A 154 20.23 -17.60 3.69
N GLU A 155 20.08 -18.50 2.72
CA GLU A 155 19.18 -19.65 2.80
C GLU A 155 19.58 -20.60 3.94
N GLU A 156 20.88 -20.79 4.17
CA GLU A 156 21.40 -21.61 5.26
C GLU A 156 20.92 -21.10 6.61
N LYS A 157 21.02 -19.78 6.85
CA LYS A 157 20.55 -19.19 8.11
C LYS A 157 19.04 -19.28 8.24
N ALA A 158 18.29 -19.09 7.16
CA ALA A 158 16.83 -19.24 7.18
C ALA A 158 16.43 -20.68 7.56
N ASN A 159 17.09 -21.69 6.99
CA ASN A 159 16.86 -23.10 7.33
C ASN A 159 17.26 -23.42 8.77
N GLU A 160 18.38 -22.90 9.26
CA GLU A 160 18.81 -23.07 10.67
C GLU A 160 17.74 -22.54 11.63
N LEU A 161 17.20 -21.35 11.36
CA LEU A 161 16.19 -20.72 12.22
C LEU A 161 14.85 -21.44 12.15
N LEU A 162 14.43 -21.88 10.97
CA LEU A 162 13.21 -22.67 10.81
C LEU A 162 13.35 -24.03 11.53
N GLN A 163 14.51 -24.68 11.44
CA GLN A 163 14.79 -25.91 12.17
C GLN A 163 14.78 -25.66 13.69
N GLN A 164 15.42 -24.60 14.16
CA GLN A 164 15.40 -24.21 15.58
C GLN A 164 13.98 -23.98 16.09
N TYR A 165 13.12 -23.34 15.29
CA TYR A 165 11.71 -23.16 15.61
C TYR A 165 10.97 -24.50 15.71
N ASN A 166 11.17 -25.38 14.72
CA ASN A 166 10.52 -26.69 14.64
C ASN A 166 10.95 -27.67 15.74
N ASP A 167 12.19 -27.56 16.23
CA ASP A 167 12.69 -28.34 17.36
C ASP A 167 12.27 -27.76 18.73
N GLY A 168 11.69 -26.55 18.73
CA GLY A 168 11.30 -25.80 19.92
C GLY A 168 9.83 -25.95 20.30
N GLU A 169 9.30 -24.95 20.99
CA GLU A 169 7.90 -24.94 21.49
C GLU A 169 6.85 -24.71 20.38
N GLN A 170 7.28 -24.26 19.20
CA GLN A 170 6.42 -23.96 18.05
C GLN A 170 5.25 -23.02 18.36
N THR A 171 5.45 -22.06 19.26
CA THR A 171 4.48 -21.01 19.60
C THR A 171 4.78 -19.72 18.83
N GLU A 172 3.78 -18.85 18.69
CA GLU A 172 3.99 -17.51 18.12
C GLU A 172 5.05 -16.73 18.90
N ASP A 173 5.04 -16.81 20.24
CA ASP A 173 6.02 -16.13 21.11
C ASP A 173 7.45 -16.66 20.89
N ALA A 174 7.61 -17.97 20.67
CA ALA A 174 8.91 -18.56 20.34
C ALA A 174 9.42 -18.04 18.98
N PHE A 175 8.53 -17.92 17.99
CA PHE A 175 8.87 -17.33 16.70
C PHE A 175 9.25 -15.86 16.83
N ALA A 176 8.48 -15.08 17.59
CA ALA A 176 8.73 -13.68 17.88
C ALA A 176 10.10 -13.47 18.54
N ALA A 177 10.48 -14.34 19.49
CA ALA A 177 11.80 -14.29 20.11
C ALA A 177 12.94 -14.56 19.11
N LEU A 178 12.76 -15.50 18.19
CA LEU A 178 13.71 -15.74 17.10
C LEU A 178 13.83 -14.53 16.17
N ALA A 179 12.70 -13.89 15.85
CA ALA A 179 12.66 -12.68 15.03
C ALA A 179 13.41 -11.52 15.69
N VAL A 180 13.17 -11.25 16.98
CA VAL A 180 13.89 -10.22 17.76
C VAL A 180 15.41 -10.46 17.75
N ALA A 181 15.83 -11.71 17.85
CA ALA A 181 17.24 -12.06 17.97
C ALA A 181 17.99 -12.08 16.62
N ASN A 182 17.31 -12.35 15.51
CA ASN A 182 17.98 -12.70 14.24
C ASN A 182 17.54 -11.88 13.03
N SER A 183 16.34 -11.29 13.03
CA SER A 183 15.83 -10.57 11.86
C SER A 183 16.65 -9.30 11.61
N THR A 184 17.02 -9.06 10.37
CA THR A 184 17.69 -7.83 9.93
C THR A 184 16.71 -6.74 9.52
N ASP A 185 15.40 -7.01 9.53
CA ASP A 185 14.36 -6.03 9.24
C ASP A 185 14.05 -5.13 10.46
N SER A 186 13.59 -3.93 10.17
CA SER A 186 13.18 -2.88 11.11
C SER A 186 12.09 -3.30 12.12
N ASN A 187 11.25 -4.27 11.78
CA ASN A 187 10.19 -4.80 12.66
C ASN A 187 10.68 -5.91 13.62
N ALA A 188 11.98 -6.24 13.62
CA ALA A 188 12.55 -7.28 14.47
C ALA A 188 12.19 -7.08 15.95
N SER A 189 12.27 -5.83 16.44
CA SER A 189 11.94 -5.47 17.82
C SER A 189 10.48 -5.74 18.22
N SER A 190 9.57 -5.84 17.24
CA SER A 190 8.16 -6.21 17.41
C SER A 190 7.91 -7.70 17.18
N GLY A 191 8.98 -8.51 17.20
CA GLY A 191 8.92 -9.94 16.91
C GLY A 191 8.60 -10.23 15.44
N GLY A 192 9.03 -9.36 14.53
CA GLY A 192 8.82 -9.53 13.10
C GLY A 192 7.36 -9.39 12.65
N LEU A 193 6.48 -8.84 13.50
CA LEU A 193 5.04 -8.77 13.25
C LEU A 193 4.70 -7.71 12.21
N TYR A 194 3.91 -8.11 11.22
CA TYR A 194 3.07 -7.24 10.42
C TYR A 194 1.61 -7.61 10.62
N THR A 195 0.79 -6.61 10.86
CA THR A 195 -0.66 -6.73 11.04
C THR A 195 -1.39 -6.10 9.87
N ASP A 196 -2.53 -6.68 9.52
CA ASP A 196 -3.43 -6.16 8.48
C ASP A 196 -2.72 -5.87 7.14
N ILE A 197 -1.85 -6.79 6.72
CA ILE A 197 -1.25 -6.74 5.39
C ILE A 197 -2.37 -6.80 4.35
N TYR A 198 -2.38 -5.84 3.43
CA TYR A 198 -3.29 -5.78 2.29
C TYR A 198 -2.54 -6.09 0.99
N ARG A 199 -3.29 -6.41 -0.07
CA ARG A 199 -2.70 -6.78 -1.37
C ARG A 199 -2.07 -5.56 -2.06
N GLY A 200 -0.94 -5.77 -2.71
CA GLY A 200 -0.07 -4.75 -3.27
C GLY A 200 0.86 -4.08 -2.26
N GLN A 201 0.83 -4.45 -0.97
CA GLN A 201 1.67 -3.83 0.06
C GLN A 201 3.10 -4.40 0.10
N THR A 202 3.25 -5.69 -0.21
CA THR A 202 4.52 -6.42 -0.12
C THR A 202 4.99 -6.86 -1.50
N VAL A 203 6.26 -7.26 -1.62
CA VAL A 203 6.77 -7.87 -2.86
C VAL A 203 6.03 -9.16 -3.19
N SER A 204 5.92 -9.47 -4.49
CA SER A 204 5.06 -10.53 -5.01
C SER A 204 5.27 -11.89 -4.34
N GLU A 205 6.52 -12.33 -4.15
CA GLU A 205 6.79 -13.64 -3.55
C GLU A 205 6.34 -13.72 -2.08
N PHE A 206 6.46 -12.61 -1.34
CA PHE A 206 5.99 -12.50 0.03
C PHE A 206 4.47 -12.45 0.09
N GLU A 207 3.86 -11.68 -0.81
CA GLU A 207 2.40 -11.55 -0.91
C GLU A 207 1.74 -12.88 -1.26
N ASP A 208 2.27 -13.59 -2.26
CA ASP A 208 1.76 -14.88 -2.70
C ASP A 208 1.75 -15.90 -1.56
N TRP A 209 2.80 -15.90 -0.73
CA TRP A 209 2.84 -16.77 0.45
C TRP A 209 1.80 -16.38 1.50
N CYS A 210 1.63 -15.07 1.74
CA CYS A 210 0.70 -14.53 2.74
C CYS A 210 -0.76 -14.79 2.39
N PHE A 211 -1.12 -14.67 1.11
CA PHE A 211 -2.50 -14.75 0.65
C PHE A 211 -2.88 -16.09 0.00
N ASP A 212 -2.04 -17.11 0.15
CA ASP A 212 -2.40 -18.48 -0.23
C ASP A 212 -3.62 -18.95 0.60
N PRO A 213 -4.74 -19.34 -0.05
CA PRO A 213 -5.98 -19.70 0.64
C PRO A 213 -5.86 -20.95 1.51
N SER A 214 -4.79 -21.73 1.41
CA SER A 214 -4.55 -22.87 2.31
C SER A 214 -3.94 -22.49 3.66
N ARG A 215 -3.52 -21.21 3.84
CA ARG A 215 -2.81 -20.78 5.04
C ARG A 215 -3.65 -20.93 6.31
N GLN A 216 -3.01 -21.43 7.36
CA GLN A 216 -3.58 -21.55 8.69
C GLN A 216 -2.65 -20.95 9.73
N ALA A 217 -3.23 -20.50 10.86
CA ALA A 217 -2.44 -19.98 11.98
C ALA A 217 -1.39 -21.01 12.42
N GLY A 218 -0.14 -20.57 12.51
CA GLY A 218 1.00 -21.43 12.82
C GLY A 218 1.75 -21.99 11.60
N ASP A 219 1.23 -21.83 10.38
CA ASP A 219 1.95 -22.22 9.18
C ASP A 219 3.28 -21.48 9.07
N THR A 220 4.33 -22.20 8.69
CA THR A 220 5.66 -21.64 8.46
C THR A 220 6.20 -21.99 7.07
N GLY A 221 7.16 -21.21 6.59
CA GLY A 221 7.81 -21.43 5.30
C GLY A 221 9.01 -20.52 5.12
N ILE A 222 9.77 -20.73 4.03
CA ILE A 222 10.84 -19.83 3.61
C ILE A 222 10.44 -19.23 2.28
N VAL A 223 10.54 -17.90 2.18
CA VAL A 223 10.28 -17.14 0.96
C VAL A 223 11.55 -16.37 0.60
N GLN A 224 12.03 -16.51 -0.63
CA GLN A 224 13.14 -15.71 -1.14
C GLN A 224 12.57 -14.47 -1.85
N THR A 225 13.16 -13.32 -1.58
CA THR A 225 12.87 -12.05 -2.27
C THR A 225 14.18 -11.37 -2.69
N SER A 226 14.07 -10.20 -3.32
CA SER A 226 15.24 -9.35 -3.59
C SER A 226 15.93 -8.82 -2.32
N TYR A 227 15.27 -8.88 -1.16
CA TYR A 227 15.82 -8.43 0.12
C TYR A 227 16.58 -9.52 0.88
N GLY A 228 16.42 -10.79 0.50
CA GLY A 228 17.03 -11.93 1.18
C GLY A 228 16.06 -13.10 1.34
N TYR A 229 16.18 -13.82 2.45
CA TYR A 229 15.33 -14.95 2.80
C TYR A 229 14.48 -14.61 4.01
N HIS A 230 13.18 -14.82 3.89
CA HIS A 230 12.21 -14.61 4.94
C HIS A 230 11.77 -15.97 5.48
N VAL A 231 12.04 -16.23 6.76
CA VAL A 231 11.32 -17.28 7.49
C VAL A 231 9.98 -16.70 7.88
N MET A 232 8.90 -17.34 7.44
CA MET A 232 7.52 -16.86 7.56
C MET A 232 6.78 -17.61 8.66
N TYR A 233 5.86 -16.92 9.33
CA TYR A 233 4.89 -17.49 10.27
C TYR A 233 3.53 -16.82 10.05
N PHE A 234 2.50 -17.59 9.74
CA PHE A 234 1.15 -17.07 9.52
C PHE A 234 0.43 -16.91 10.86
N VAL A 235 -0.01 -15.70 11.18
CA VAL A 235 -0.69 -15.41 12.46
C VAL A 235 -2.20 -15.59 12.30
N SER A 236 -2.82 -14.83 11.39
CA SER A 236 -4.27 -14.83 11.24
C SER A 236 -4.73 -14.17 9.95
N THR A 237 -5.98 -14.43 9.59
CA THR A 237 -6.76 -13.63 8.64
C THR A 237 -7.72 -12.75 9.43
N ASN A 238 -7.87 -11.49 9.03
CA ASN A 238 -8.83 -10.58 9.64
C ASN A 238 -10.26 -11.11 9.42
N GLU A 239 -11.12 -11.01 10.44
CA GLU A 239 -12.52 -11.46 10.33
C GLU A 239 -13.32 -10.63 9.31
N ASN A 240 -12.94 -9.36 9.15
CA ASN A 240 -13.61 -8.43 8.26
C ASN A 240 -12.85 -8.27 6.93
N PRO A 241 -13.57 -8.04 5.81
CA PRO A 241 -12.94 -7.73 4.54
C PRO A 241 -12.23 -6.38 4.60
N TYR A 242 -11.25 -6.17 3.72
CA TYR A 242 -10.36 -5.01 3.76
C TYR A 242 -11.12 -3.69 3.66
N TRP A 243 -12.14 -3.60 2.81
CA TRP A 243 -12.98 -2.39 2.73
C TRP A 243 -13.63 -2.01 4.05
N TYR A 244 -14.02 -3.01 4.85
CA TYR A 244 -14.65 -2.80 6.15
C TYR A 244 -13.61 -2.30 7.14
N VAL A 245 -12.42 -2.92 7.14
CA VAL A 245 -11.29 -2.49 7.97
C VAL A 245 -10.91 -1.03 7.63
N GLN A 246 -10.86 -0.66 6.35
CA GLN A 246 -10.58 0.70 5.92
C GLN A 246 -11.67 1.69 6.35
N ALA A 247 -12.94 1.36 6.16
CA ALA A 247 -14.06 2.20 6.56
C ALA A 247 -14.12 2.40 8.07
N GLU A 248 -13.94 1.33 8.86
CA GLU A 248 -13.87 1.42 10.32
C GLU A 248 -12.67 2.26 10.78
N THR A 249 -11.50 2.06 10.15
CA THR A 249 -10.29 2.84 10.44
C THR A 249 -10.50 4.32 10.13
N SER A 250 -11.20 4.65 9.04
CA SER A 250 -11.53 6.02 8.67
C SER A 250 -12.47 6.68 9.69
N LEU A 251 -13.49 5.96 10.17
CA LEU A 251 -14.36 6.42 11.25
C LEU A 251 -13.58 6.66 12.56
N LYS A 252 -12.74 5.70 12.96
CA LYS A 252 -11.86 5.84 14.14
C LYS A 252 -10.94 7.05 14.03
N SER A 253 -10.31 7.25 12.86
CA SER A 253 -9.41 8.38 12.60
C SER A 253 -10.15 9.72 12.64
N SER A 254 -11.37 9.77 12.11
CA SER A 254 -12.20 10.97 12.11
C SER A 254 -12.61 11.37 13.53
N ALA A 255 -13.09 10.41 14.33
CA ALA A 255 -13.44 10.63 15.73
C ALA A 255 -12.21 11.03 16.57
N TYR A 256 -11.06 10.39 16.33
CA TYR A 256 -9.80 10.76 16.96
C TYR A 256 -9.42 12.21 16.67
N ASN A 257 -9.48 12.63 15.41
CA ASN A 257 -9.13 13.99 15.00
C ASN A 257 -10.07 15.03 15.61
N GLU A 258 -11.38 14.75 15.65
CA GLU A 258 -12.36 15.62 16.29
C GLU A 258 -12.12 15.74 17.80
N TRP A 259 -11.91 14.62 18.48
CA TRP A 259 -11.57 14.60 19.90
C TRP A 259 -10.27 15.36 20.18
N TYR A 260 -9.23 15.12 19.39
CA TYR A 260 -7.93 15.76 19.54
C TYR A 260 -8.04 17.28 19.35
N ALA A 261 -8.77 17.73 18.33
CA ALA A 261 -9.05 19.15 18.12
C ALA A 261 -9.80 19.75 19.32
N ALA A 262 -10.82 19.08 19.86
CA ALA A 262 -11.59 19.56 21.00
C ALA A 262 -10.77 19.70 22.29
N ILE A 263 -9.82 18.78 22.55
CA ILE A 263 -8.98 18.85 23.75
C ILE A 263 -7.79 19.81 23.61
N THR A 264 -7.45 20.22 22.39
CA THR A 264 -6.38 21.19 22.11
C THR A 264 -6.89 22.58 21.78
N ASP A 265 -8.21 22.74 21.63
CA ASP A 265 -8.86 24.04 21.44
C ASP A 265 -8.57 24.97 22.63
N GLY A 266 -8.10 26.19 22.33
CA GLY A 266 -7.70 27.17 23.33
C GLY A 266 -6.37 26.90 24.06
N VAL A 267 -5.62 25.86 23.70
CA VAL A 267 -4.25 25.64 24.22
C VAL A 267 -3.26 26.44 23.39
N GLU A 268 -2.79 27.58 23.90
CA GLU A 268 -1.62 28.26 23.30
C GLU A 268 -0.36 27.43 23.57
N ALA A 269 0.22 26.85 22.50
CA ALA A 269 1.52 26.22 22.59
C ALA A 269 2.60 27.31 22.73
N GLU A 270 3.04 27.60 23.96
CA GLU A 270 4.31 28.31 24.15
C GLU A 270 5.46 27.39 23.71
N GLN A 271 6.00 27.65 22.52
CA GLN A 271 7.27 27.07 22.10
C GLN A 271 8.38 27.67 22.98
N LEU A 272 8.71 27.00 24.09
CA LEU A 272 9.83 27.38 24.93
C LEU A 272 11.15 27.21 24.15
N SER A 273 11.60 28.29 23.50
CA SER A 273 13.00 28.45 23.06
C SER A 273 13.89 28.51 24.30
N GLY A 274 14.35 27.36 24.80
CA GLY A 274 15.04 27.36 26.08
C GLY A 274 15.71 26.07 26.53
N MET A 275 16.70 25.58 25.78
CA MET A 275 17.84 24.90 26.39
C MET A 275 19.15 25.49 25.85
N LYS A 276 19.49 26.68 26.34
CA LYS A 276 20.90 27.09 26.42
C LYS A 276 21.54 26.20 27.48
N TYR A 277 22.50 25.39 27.06
CA TYR A 277 23.44 24.72 27.95
C TYR A 277 24.12 25.77 28.86
N VAL A 278 24.02 25.56 30.17
CA VAL A 278 24.83 26.22 31.19
C VAL A 278 25.41 25.10 32.05
N GLY A 279 26.74 25.00 32.07
CA GLY A 279 27.52 24.00 32.81
C GLY A 279 28.63 23.42 31.97
#